data_AF-F7BZS1-F1
#
_entry.id   AF-F7BZS1-F1
#
_cell.length_a   1.000
_cell.length_b   1.000
_cell.length_c   1.000
_cell.angle_alpha   90.00
_cell.angle_beta   90.00
_cell.angle_gamma   90.00
#
_symmetry.space_group_name_H-M   'P 1'
#
loop_
_entity.id
_entity.type
_entity.pdbx_description
1 polymer ?
#
loop_
_entity_poly.entity_id
_entity_poly.type
_entity_poly.pdbx_seq_one_letter_code
_entity_poly.pdbx_strand_id
1 'polypeptide(L)'
;GLRQSKLVYSSRQLYQDYSDDLLNKEIQSQKRLDSLTEEPETTSQRLLRRGLTSPESCLQRLSISTSDSLWQDIPCVRGSRILLSMTREDQKLQEAKFELIMSEASYLRSLHVAVDHFQLSTQLRSLLSNQDHQWLFSRLQDVRDVSTTFLTELEEKLEKNIFTFGVCDVVLKHAPEFRRVYLPYVTNQSYQERTFQSLLNTNGGFREALDKLESDPICQRLSLKSFLILPFQRITRLKLLLQNILKRTSPGSPEEEEATEAHHVIEELIRDCNSNVQSMRRTEELIYLNQKIEFECIFPLISQSRWLVKSGEVTALETNLSPGVRKKLTTRPIHLHLFNDCLLLSRPREGSRFLVFDHAAFSDVRGEKCEMKLHGTHKNLFRLFLRRSNRGARTEFLFGTETQSEKLRWISALAPPKEELDLLECHNSQQVQCLRAYKPRENDELGLEKADVVMVMQHSSDGWLEGVRLSDGERGWFPVLHVENINNPEARQRNLQEAQRVKIAKLQLV
;
A
#
# COMPACT_ATOMS: atom_id res chain seq x y z
N GLY A 1 31.96 -2.92 -21.87
CA GLY A 1 31.05 -1.88 -22.38
C GLY A 1 29.64 -2.38 -22.20
N LEU A 2 28.78 -1.61 -21.55
CA LEU A 2 27.37 -1.98 -21.36
C LEU A 2 26.68 -2.05 -22.72
N ARG A 3 26.05 -3.20 -22.99
CA ARG A 3 25.21 -3.42 -24.17
C ARG A 3 24.02 -2.46 -24.08
N GLN A 4 23.84 -1.59 -25.07
CA GLN A 4 22.66 -0.73 -25.13
C GLN A 4 21.44 -1.57 -25.52
N SER A 5 20.35 -1.48 -24.75
CA SER A 5 19.10 -2.20 -25.03
C SER A 5 18.52 -1.79 -26.39
N LYS A 6 18.05 -2.79 -27.14
CA LYS A 6 17.45 -2.59 -28.47
C LYS A 6 15.97 -2.22 -28.36
N LEU A 7 15.27 -2.64 -27.30
CA LEU A 7 13.84 -2.42 -27.13
C LEU A 7 13.49 -1.04 -26.55
N VAL A 8 14.36 -0.43 -25.73
CA VAL A 8 14.12 0.90 -25.14
C VAL A 8 13.85 1.96 -26.21
N TYR A 9 14.69 2.01 -27.26
CA TYR A 9 14.53 2.97 -28.37
C TYR A 9 13.37 2.64 -29.32
N SER A 10 12.82 1.43 -29.22
CA SER A 10 11.68 0.96 -30.02
C SER A 10 10.34 1.36 -29.40
N SER A 11 10.29 1.53 -28.07
CA SER A 11 9.11 2.00 -27.35
C SER A 11 8.85 3.49 -27.60
N ARG A 12 7.77 3.82 -28.33
CA ARG A 12 7.39 5.23 -28.60
C ARG A 12 6.62 5.88 -27.47
N GLN A 13 5.84 5.09 -26.72
CA GLN A 13 5.05 5.54 -25.57
C GLN A 13 5.88 5.48 -24.29
N LEU A 14 5.57 6.37 -23.35
CA LEU A 14 6.08 6.27 -21.98
C LEU A 14 5.26 5.23 -21.19
N TYR A 15 5.85 4.73 -20.10
CA TYR A 15 5.27 3.67 -19.28
C TYR A 15 3.89 4.00 -18.73
N GLN A 16 3.65 5.27 -18.38
CA GLN A 16 2.38 5.73 -17.85
C GLN A 16 1.24 5.50 -18.86
N ASP A 17 1.41 5.93 -20.10
CA ASP A 17 0.42 5.73 -21.17
C ASP A 17 0.28 4.23 -21.51
N TYR A 18 1.39 3.50 -21.57
CA TYR A 18 1.39 2.05 -21.82
C TYR A 18 0.62 1.27 -20.75
N SER A 19 0.79 1.66 -19.48
CA SER A 19 0.11 1.04 -18.34
C SER A 19 -1.39 1.31 -18.36
N ASP A 20 -1.80 2.55 -18.67
CA ASP A 20 -3.22 2.93 -18.73
C ASP A 20 -3.95 2.22 -19.88
N ASP A 21 -3.33 2.13 -21.06
CA ASP A 21 -3.90 1.40 -22.21
C ASP A 21 -4.13 -0.08 -21.91
N LEU A 22 -3.18 -0.74 -21.23
CA LEU A 22 -3.32 -2.14 -20.84
C LEU A 22 -4.31 -2.36 -19.71
N LEU A 23 -4.35 -1.47 -18.72
CA LEU A 23 -5.36 -1.52 -17.66
C LEU A 23 -6.77 -1.40 -18.26
N ASN A 24 -6.95 -0.50 -19.22
CA ASN A 24 -8.21 -0.36 -19.95
C ASN A 24 -8.55 -1.60 -20.79
N LYS A 25 -7.58 -2.22 -21.47
CA LYS A 25 -7.76 -3.49 -22.20
C LYS A 25 -8.16 -4.63 -21.26
N GLU A 26 -7.56 -4.71 -20.07
CA GLU A 26 -7.87 -5.73 -19.06
C GLU A 26 -9.27 -5.51 -18.43
N ILE A 27 -9.64 -4.25 -18.14
CA ILE A 27 -11.01 -3.92 -17.70
C ILE A 27 -12.04 -4.33 -18.78
N GLN A 28 -11.72 -4.14 -20.06
CA GLN A 28 -12.59 -4.54 -21.17
C GLN A 28 -12.61 -6.06 -21.42
N SER A 29 -11.53 -6.78 -21.15
CA SER A 29 -11.48 -8.25 -21.26
C SER A 29 -12.30 -8.90 -20.15
N GLN A 30 -12.19 -8.40 -18.92
CA GLN A 30 -12.96 -8.86 -17.76
C GLN A 30 -14.46 -8.57 -17.95
N LYS A 31 -14.83 -7.37 -18.43
CA LYS A 31 -16.22 -7.05 -18.78
C LYS A 31 -16.80 -7.96 -19.88
N ARG A 32 -15.97 -8.42 -20.83
CA ARG A 32 -16.38 -9.38 -21.87
C ARG A 32 -16.54 -10.80 -21.33
N LEU A 33 -15.74 -11.18 -20.33
CA LEU A 33 -15.86 -12.47 -19.66
C LEU A 33 -17.12 -12.55 -18.79
N ASP A 34 -17.56 -11.42 -18.21
CA ASP A 34 -18.84 -11.30 -17.49
C ASP A 34 -20.07 -11.26 -18.42
N SER A 35 -19.88 -11.00 -19.71
CA SER A 35 -20.95 -10.84 -20.71
C SER A 35 -20.98 -11.96 -21.76
N LEU A 36 -20.82 -13.23 -21.36
CA LEU A 36 -20.90 -14.36 -22.28
C LEU A 36 -22.31 -14.54 -22.87
N THR A 37 -22.54 -13.96 -24.04
CA THR A 37 -23.18 -14.65 -25.16
C THR A 37 -22.13 -14.68 -26.27
N GLU A 38 -21.72 -15.88 -26.69
CA GLU A 38 -20.68 -16.09 -27.68
C GLU A 38 -21.09 -15.52 -29.06
N GLU A 39 -20.20 -14.75 -29.68
CA GLU A 39 -20.17 -14.56 -31.13
C GLU A 39 -18.71 -14.71 -31.62
N PRO A 40 -18.46 -15.34 -32.78
CA PRO A 40 -17.11 -15.62 -33.25
C PRO A 40 -16.46 -14.39 -33.89
N GLU A 41 -15.28 -13.99 -33.41
CA GLU A 41 -14.47 -12.96 -34.06
C GLU A 41 -13.95 -13.45 -35.42
N THR A 42 -14.14 -12.62 -36.45
CA THR A 42 -13.77 -12.88 -37.84
C THR A 42 -12.28 -12.63 -38.09
N THR A 43 -11.57 -13.68 -38.51
CA THR A 43 -10.16 -13.64 -38.87
C THR A 43 -9.94 -12.86 -40.18
N SER A 44 -9.46 -11.63 -40.10
CA SER A 44 -8.95 -10.90 -41.28
C SER A 44 -7.57 -11.43 -41.69
N GLN A 45 -7.52 -12.20 -42.77
CA GLN A 45 -6.28 -12.67 -43.39
C GLN A 45 -5.51 -11.48 -44.03
N ARG A 46 -4.37 -11.10 -43.45
CA ARG A 46 -3.41 -10.19 -44.09
C ARG A 46 -2.28 -10.98 -44.76
N LEU A 47 -2.00 -10.60 -46.01
CA LEU A 47 -1.15 -11.29 -47.00
C LEU A 47 0.29 -11.56 -46.52
N LEU A 48 0.75 -12.79 -46.81
CA LEU A 48 2.08 -13.34 -46.56
C LEU A 48 3.14 -12.74 -47.50
N ARG A 49 4.21 -12.17 -46.95
CA ARG A 49 5.50 -11.98 -47.66
C ARG A 49 6.58 -12.81 -46.98
N ARG A 50 7.14 -13.74 -47.74
CA ARG A 50 8.11 -14.76 -47.31
C ARG A 50 9.54 -14.19 -47.40
N GLY A 51 10.23 -14.11 -46.28
CA GLY A 51 11.67 -13.84 -46.20
C GLY A 51 12.26 -14.57 -45.01
N LEU A 52 13.09 -15.58 -45.26
CA LEU A 52 13.86 -16.28 -44.24
C LEU A 52 14.95 -15.32 -43.74
N THR A 53 14.95 -14.98 -42.45
CA THR A 53 15.97 -14.10 -41.86
C THR A 53 16.48 -14.60 -40.52
N SER A 54 17.79 -14.41 -40.30
CA SER A 54 18.53 -14.72 -39.08
C SER A 54 17.92 -14.09 -37.80
N PRO A 55 18.02 -14.74 -36.62
CA PRO A 55 17.56 -14.20 -35.33
C PRO A 55 18.09 -12.79 -35.02
N GLU A 56 19.35 -12.49 -35.34
CA GLU A 56 19.97 -11.18 -35.11
C GLU A 56 19.31 -10.05 -35.94
N SER A 57 18.81 -10.38 -37.14
CA SER A 57 18.08 -9.46 -38.02
C SER A 57 16.62 -9.23 -37.57
N CYS A 58 16.08 -10.09 -36.71
CA CYS A 58 14.69 -10.03 -36.29
C CYS A 58 14.46 -8.94 -35.23
N LEU A 59 15.32 -8.87 -34.20
CA LEU A 59 15.22 -7.84 -33.17
C LEU A 59 15.62 -6.44 -33.65
N GLN A 60 16.51 -6.35 -34.63
CA GLN A 60 16.85 -5.06 -35.23
C GLN A 60 15.69 -4.47 -36.05
N ARG A 61 14.74 -5.30 -36.51
CA ARG A 61 13.49 -4.86 -37.16
C ARG A 61 12.29 -4.71 -36.23
N LEU A 62 12.39 -5.19 -34.98
CA LEU A 62 11.49 -4.78 -33.89
C LEU A 62 11.61 -3.29 -33.57
N SER A 63 12.73 -2.64 -33.93
CA SER A 63 12.90 -1.18 -33.89
C SER A 63 11.90 -0.38 -34.73
N ILE A 64 11.16 -1.04 -35.62
CA ILE A 64 10.23 -0.41 -36.56
C ILE A 64 8.75 -0.73 -36.18
N SER A 65 8.50 -1.69 -35.29
CA SER A 65 7.15 -2.06 -34.88
C SER A 65 6.68 -1.28 -33.65
N THR A 66 5.42 -0.86 -33.69
CA THR A 66 4.73 -0.06 -32.66
C THR A 66 4.66 -0.77 -31.31
N SER A 67 4.52 0.00 -30.21
CA SER A 67 4.36 -0.49 -28.82
C SER A 67 3.20 -1.47 -28.60
N ASP A 68 2.27 -1.57 -29.57
CA ASP A 68 1.18 -2.55 -29.61
C ASP A 68 1.54 -3.88 -30.31
N SER A 69 2.80 -4.12 -30.68
CA SER A 69 3.16 -5.37 -31.36
C SER A 69 3.02 -6.55 -30.42
N LEU A 70 2.15 -7.50 -30.77
CA LEU A 70 2.06 -8.79 -30.12
C LEU A 70 3.32 -9.62 -30.41
N TRP A 71 3.65 -10.58 -29.55
CA TRP A 71 4.73 -11.53 -29.78
C TRP A 71 4.56 -12.26 -31.12
N GLN A 72 3.33 -12.64 -31.47
CA GLN A 72 3.02 -13.25 -32.77
C GLN A 72 3.27 -12.35 -33.99
N ASP A 73 3.32 -11.02 -33.80
CA ASP A 73 3.57 -10.05 -34.86
C ASP A 73 5.06 -9.86 -35.18
N ILE A 74 5.94 -10.42 -34.35
CA ILE A 74 7.38 -10.34 -34.54
C ILE A 74 7.74 -11.00 -35.88
N PRO A 75 8.53 -10.35 -36.76
CA PRO A 75 8.77 -10.85 -38.13
C PRO A 75 9.28 -12.29 -38.24
N CYS A 76 10.05 -12.79 -37.27
CA CYS A 76 10.54 -14.18 -37.25
C CYS A 76 9.55 -15.17 -36.62
N VAL A 77 8.55 -14.70 -35.88
CA VAL A 77 7.47 -15.51 -35.29
C VAL A 77 6.30 -15.60 -36.27
N ARG A 78 5.98 -14.49 -36.93
CA ARG A 78 4.87 -14.36 -37.88
C ARG A 78 4.98 -15.38 -39.01
N GLY A 79 4.00 -16.28 -39.10
CA GLY A 79 3.95 -17.32 -40.12
C GLY A 79 5.00 -18.43 -39.96
N SER A 80 5.65 -18.50 -38.81
CA SER A 80 6.54 -19.61 -38.47
C SER A 80 5.75 -20.92 -38.29
N ARG A 81 6.38 -22.06 -38.61
CA ARG A 81 5.78 -23.38 -38.39
C ARG A 81 5.49 -23.63 -36.91
N ILE A 82 6.34 -23.09 -36.03
CA ILE A 82 6.21 -23.23 -34.58
C ILE A 82 4.93 -22.52 -34.11
N LEU A 83 4.73 -21.26 -34.48
CA LEU A 83 3.50 -20.51 -34.15
C LEU A 83 2.23 -21.26 -34.59
N LEU A 84 2.24 -21.81 -35.81
CA LEU A 84 1.10 -22.58 -36.36
C LEU A 84 0.84 -23.90 -35.62
N SER A 85 1.86 -24.48 -34.97
CA SER A 85 1.74 -25.71 -34.18
C SER A 85 1.40 -25.49 -32.71
N MET A 86 1.48 -24.25 -32.21
CA MET A 86 1.21 -23.93 -30.81
C MET A 86 -0.29 -23.89 -30.51
N THR A 87 -0.66 -24.27 -29.29
CA THR A 87 -2.04 -24.10 -28.83
C THR A 87 -2.34 -22.62 -28.57
N ARG A 88 -3.62 -22.25 -28.51
CA ARG A 88 -4.01 -20.88 -28.15
C ARG A 88 -3.54 -20.49 -26.74
N GLU A 89 -3.50 -21.43 -25.81
CA GLU A 89 -3.02 -21.16 -24.45
C GLU A 89 -1.50 -20.93 -24.42
N ASP A 90 -0.73 -21.71 -25.18
CA ASP A 90 0.71 -21.47 -25.31
C ASP A 90 1.02 -20.13 -25.97
N GLN A 91 0.24 -19.73 -26.99
CA GLN A 91 0.37 -18.42 -27.62
C GLN A 91 0.09 -17.30 -26.60
N LYS A 92 -1.01 -17.39 -25.85
CA LYS A 92 -1.34 -16.42 -24.78
C LYS A 92 -0.26 -16.35 -23.70
N LEU A 93 0.35 -17.49 -23.34
CA LEU A 93 1.46 -17.53 -22.39
C LEU A 93 2.69 -16.79 -22.93
N GLN A 94 3.05 -17.00 -24.20
CA GLN A 94 4.13 -16.24 -24.84
C GLN A 94 3.83 -14.74 -24.92
N GLU A 95 2.58 -14.36 -25.24
CA GLU A 95 2.16 -12.96 -25.21
C GLU A 95 2.32 -12.35 -23.81
N ALA A 96 1.93 -13.07 -22.74
CA ALA A 96 2.08 -12.59 -21.37
C ALA A 96 3.56 -12.42 -20.95
N LYS A 97 4.44 -13.35 -21.36
CA LYS A 97 5.88 -13.24 -21.13
C LYS A 97 6.49 -12.07 -21.90
N PHE A 98 6.08 -11.89 -23.16
CA PHE A 98 6.55 -10.79 -24.00
C PHE A 98 6.06 -9.43 -23.50
N GLU A 99 4.83 -9.34 -23.01
CA GLU A 99 4.26 -8.15 -22.36
C GLU A 99 5.15 -7.68 -21.19
N LEU A 100 5.66 -8.62 -20.38
CA LEU A 100 6.57 -8.29 -19.28
C LEU A 100 7.83 -7.58 -19.79
N ILE A 101 8.48 -8.12 -20.83
CA ILE A 101 9.69 -7.54 -21.43
C ILE A 101 9.42 -6.17 -22.04
N MET A 102 8.35 -6.05 -22.83
CA MET A 102 7.99 -4.77 -23.48
C MET A 102 7.61 -3.70 -22.45
N SER A 103 6.92 -4.09 -21.39
CA SER A 103 6.59 -3.19 -20.28
C SER A 103 7.84 -2.70 -19.54
N GLU A 104 8.87 -3.55 -19.40
CA GLU A 104 10.15 -3.16 -18.79
C GLU A 104 10.92 -2.20 -19.69
N ALA A 105 10.94 -2.42 -21.00
CA ALA A 105 11.56 -1.50 -21.95
C ALA A 105 10.92 -0.10 -21.91
N SER A 106 9.59 -0.05 -21.84
CA SER A 106 8.83 1.20 -21.69
C SER A 106 9.09 1.87 -20.34
N TYR A 107 9.15 1.09 -19.26
CA TYR A 107 9.50 1.57 -17.92
C TYR A 107 10.90 2.19 -17.87
N LEU A 108 11.90 1.49 -18.40
CA LEU A 108 13.28 1.98 -18.44
C LEU A 108 13.39 3.26 -19.28
N ARG A 109 12.63 3.37 -20.37
CA ARG A 109 12.55 4.62 -21.15
C ARG A 109 12.03 5.78 -20.30
N SER A 110 10.95 5.58 -19.53
CA SER A 110 10.46 6.62 -18.60
C SER A 110 11.46 6.96 -17.50
N LEU A 111 12.22 5.97 -16.99
CA LEU A 111 13.30 6.22 -16.04
C LEU A 111 14.45 7.01 -16.66
N HIS A 112 14.79 6.80 -17.92
CA HIS A 112 15.76 7.64 -18.63
C HIS A 112 15.31 9.09 -18.67
N VAL A 113 14.04 9.37 -18.98
CA VAL A 113 13.51 10.75 -18.90
C VAL A 113 13.62 11.28 -17.47
N ALA A 114 13.18 10.52 -16.48
CA ALA A 114 13.22 10.93 -15.08
C ALA A 114 14.65 11.28 -14.59
N VAL A 115 15.64 10.49 -14.99
CA VAL A 115 17.03 10.71 -14.56
C VAL A 115 17.74 11.73 -15.44
N ASP A 116 17.76 11.53 -16.76
CA ASP A 116 18.61 12.30 -17.66
C ASP A 116 18.06 13.70 -17.92
N HIS A 117 16.74 13.84 -18.05
CA HIS A 117 16.09 15.13 -18.32
C HIS A 117 15.84 15.94 -17.05
N PHE A 118 15.41 15.30 -15.95
CA PHE A 118 15.10 16.00 -14.69
C PHE A 118 16.23 15.93 -13.67
N GLN A 119 16.61 14.74 -13.19
CA GLN A 119 17.58 14.61 -12.08
C GLN A 119 18.96 15.17 -12.41
N LEU A 120 19.43 14.97 -13.65
CA LEU A 120 20.73 15.43 -14.15
C LEU A 120 20.68 16.82 -14.80
N SER A 121 19.53 17.49 -14.82
CA SER A 121 19.41 18.87 -15.31
C SER A 121 20.30 19.81 -14.49
N THR A 122 21.25 20.45 -15.15
CA THR A 122 22.15 21.43 -14.50
C THR A 122 21.37 22.65 -13.99
N GLN A 123 20.34 23.07 -14.73
CA GLN A 123 19.46 24.16 -14.32
C GLN A 123 18.72 23.80 -13.03
N LEU A 124 18.05 22.65 -12.99
CA LEU A 124 17.30 22.21 -11.81
C LEU A 124 18.24 21.98 -10.62
N ARG A 125 19.39 21.34 -10.85
CA ARG A 125 20.39 21.04 -9.81
C ARG A 125 20.93 22.28 -9.12
N SER A 126 21.13 23.37 -9.86
CA SER A 126 21.64 24.64 -9.33
C SER A 126 20.66 25.36 -8.38
N LEU A 127 19.37 25.01 -8.47
CA LEU A 127 18.29 25.60 -7.69
C LEU A 127 17.96 24.81 -6.42
N LEU A 128 18.60 23.65 -6.22
CA LEU A 128 18.32 22.72 -5.14
C LEU A 128 19.52 22.62 -4.19
N SER A 129 19.23 22.59 -2.89
CA SER A 129 20.23 22.18 -1.91
C SER A 129 20.59 20.70 -2.10
N ASN A 130 21.72 20.27 -1.56
CA ASN A 130 22.10 18.85 -1.59
C ASN A 130 21.04 17.97 -0.90
N GLN A 131 20.44 18.48 0.18
CA GLN A 131 19.41 17.77 0.93
C GLN A 131 18.11 17.65 0.11
N ASP A 132 17.66 18.75 -0.51
CA ASP A 132 16.44 18.76 -1.32
C ASP A 132 16.59 17.87 -2.56
N HIS A 133 17.75 17.90 -3.21
CA HIS A 133 18.03 17.03 -4.36
C HIS A 133 18.00 15.56 -3.96
N GLN A 134 18.65 15.21 -2.84
CA GLN A 134 18.64 13.83 -2.32
C GLN A 134 17.24 13.38 -1.89
N TRP A 135 16.45 14.24 -1.26
CA TRP A 135 15.08 13.89 -0.86
C TRP A 135 14.11 13.83 -2.03
N LEU A 136 14.25 14.71 -3.02
CA LEU A 136 13.37 14.75 -4.19
C LEU A 136 13.56 13.53 -5.10
N PHE A 137 14.80 13.15 -5.37
CA PHE A 137 15.11 12.05 -6.29
C PHE A 137 15.42 10.72 -5.60
N SER A 138 15.71 10.72 -4.28
CA SER A 138 16.06 9.51 -3.52
C SER A 138 17.11 8.67 -4.26
N ARG A 139 16.87 7.36 -4.41
CA ARG A 139 17.73 6.41 -5.14
C ARG A 139 17.27 6.14 -6.58
N LEU A 140 16.71 7.15 -7.28
CA LEU A 140 16.16 6.95 -8.63
C LEU A 140 17.19 6.39 -9.64
N GLN A 141 18.45 6.80 -9.54
CA GLN A 141 19.53 6.26 -10.37
C GLN A 141 19.74 4.76 -10.15
N ASP A 142 19.81 4.32 -8.89
CA ASP A 142 19.95 2.89 -8.56
C ASP A 142 18.78 2.07 -9.13
N VAL A 143 17.56 2.62 -9.11
CA VAL A 143 16.37 1.98 -9.69
C VAL A 143 16.52 1.81 -11.21
N ARG A 144 17.00 2.85 -11.91
CA ARG A 144 17.30 2.79 -13.35
C ARG A 144 18.37 1.76 -13.67
N ASP A 145 19.43 1.69 -12.88
CA ASP A 145 20.57 0.82 -13.16
C ASP A 145 20.19 -0.67 -12.97
N VAL A 146 19.39 -0.98 -11.95
CA VAL A 146 18.83 -2.32 -11.75
C VAL A 146 17.86 -2.69 -12.88
N SER A 147 16.95 -1.79 -13.26
CA SER A 147 16.03 -1.99 -14.40
C SER A 147 16.79 -2.21 -15.72
N THR A 148 17.90 -1.50 -15.94
CA THR A 148 18.78 -1.69 -17.11
C THR A 148 19.35 -3.10 -17.15
N THR A 149 19.87 -3.58 -16.03
CA THR A 149 20.47 -4.92 -15.94
C THR A 149 19.40 -6.00 -16.12
N PHE A 150 18.24 -5.82 -15.50
CA PHE A 150 17.10 -6.72 -15.61
C PHE A 150 16.60 -6.84 -17.06
N LEU A 151 16.38 -5.70 -17.75
CA LEU A 151 15.96 -5.71 -19.15
C LEU A 151 17.01 -6.36 -20.06
N THR A 152 18.29 -6.12 -19.82
CA THR A 152 19.38 -6.70 -20.62
C THR A 152 19.33 -8.23 -20.58
N GLU A 153 19.13 -8.81 -19.39
CA GLU A 153 19.03 -10.27 -19.25
C GLU A 153 17.75 -10.85 -19.85
N LEU A 154 16.62 -10.14 -19.76
CA LEU A 154 15.38 -10.52 -20.45
C LEU A 154 15.56 -10.52 -21.97
N GLU A 155 16.21 -9.49 -22.53
CA GLU A 155 16.53 -9.41 -23.96
C GLU A 155 17.44 -10.56 -24.40
N GLU A 156 18.44 -10.92 -23.59
CA GLU A 156 19.34 -12.05 -23.87
C GLU A 156 18.60 -13.40 -23.91
N LYS A 157 17.65 -13.61 -23.00
CA LYS A 157 16.80 -14.82 -23.01
C LYS A 157 15.90 -14.88 -24.25
N LEU A 158 15.28 -13.76 -24.60
CA LEU A 158 14.45 -13.63 -25.80
C LEU A 158 15.26 -13.88 -27.08
N GLU A 159 16.48 -13.34 -27.15
CA GLU A 159 17.43 -13.54 -28.25
C GLU A 159 17.84 -15.00 -28.42
N LYS A 160 18.09 -15.67 -27.30
CA LYS A 160 18.53 -17.07 -27.30
C LYS A 160 17.46 -17.99 -27.87
N ASN A 161 16.19 -17.80 -27.50
CA ASN A 161 15.08 -18.55 -28.08
C ASN A 161 13.74 -17.80 -27.95
N ILE A 162 13.28 -17.24 -29.07
CA ILE A 162 12.04 -16.46 -29.12
C ILE A 162 10.76 -17.27 -28.88
N PHE A 163 10.80 -18.60 -28.95
CA PHE A 163 9.63 -19.47 -28.78
C PHE A 163 9.54 -20.11 -27.39
N THR A 164 10.63 -20.15 -26.63
CA THR A 164 10.69 -20.87 -25.33
C THR A 164 11.49 -20.09 -24.28
N PHE A 165 11.42 -18.76 -24.29
CA PHE A 165 12.10 -17.94 -23.29
C PHE A 165 11.35 -17.96 -21.95
N GLY A 166 12.11 -17.96 -20.86
CA GLY A 166 11.63 -17.79 -19.49
C GLY A 166 11.85 -16.36 -19.02
N VAL A 167 10.97 -15.89 -18.13
CA VAL A 167 11.07 -14.56 -17.50
C VAL A 167 11.04 -14.64 -15.98
N CYS A 168 10.41 -15.68 -15.40
CA CYS A 168 10.29 -15.86 -13.96
C CYS A 168 11.64 -16.12 -13.29
N ASP A 169 12.50 -16.93 -13.91
CA ASP A 169 13.87 -17.19 -13.45
C ASP A 169 14.71 -15.90 -13.38
N VAL A 170 14.56 -15.01 -14.37
CA VAL A 170 15.22 -13.70 -14.38
C VAL A 170 14.68 -12.82 -13.25
N VAL A 171 13.35 -12.79 -13.04
CA VAL A 171 12.75 -12.05 -11.92
C VAL A 171 13.30 -12.53 -10.57
N LEU A 172 13.35 -13.85 -10.35
CA LEU A 172 13.88 -14.44 -9.12
C LEU A 172 15.33 -14.06 -8.87
N LYS A 173 16.16 -14.10 -9.93
CA LYS A 173 17.56 -13.69 -9.85
C LYS A 173 17.72 -12.22 -9.47
N HIS A 174 16.85 -11.33 -9.97
CA HIS A 174 16.90 -9.88 -9.71
C HIS A 174 16.17 -9.44 -8.44
N ALA A 175 15.36 -10.30 -7.83
CA ALA A 175 14.55 -9.96 -6.67
C ALA A 175 15.34 -9.37 -5.48
N PRO A 176 16.54 -9.87 -5.11
CA PRO A 176 17.36 -9.25 -4.07
C PRO A 176 17.75 -7.81 -4.39
N GLU A 177 18.10 -7.53 -5.65
CA GLU A 177 18.45 -6.19 -6.11
C GLU A 177 17.21 -5.28 -6.17
N PHE A 178 16.05 -5.80 -6.58
CA PHE A 178 14.79 -5.07 -6.48
C PHE A 178 14.51 -4.67 -5.04
N ARG A 179 14.65 -5.59 -4.09
CA ARG A 179 14.48 -5.29 -2.67
C ARG A 179 15.46 -4.21 -2.20
N ARG A 180 16.73 -4.28 -2.62
CA ARG A 180 17.77 -3.31 -2.24
C ARG A 180 17.46 -1.88 -2.69
N VAL A 181 16.87 -1.69 -3.87
CA VAL A 181 16.66 -0.34 -4.47
C VAL A 181 15.25 0.19 -4.30
N TYR A 182 14.22 -0.63 -4.52
CA TYR A 182 12.82 -0.19 -4.47
C TYR A 182 12.33 0.03 -3.03
N LEU A 183 12.74 -0.82 -2.08
CA LEU A 183 12.33 -0.68 -0.68
C LEU A 183 12.66 0.70 -0.08
N PRO A 184 13.92 1.18 -0.11
CA PRO A 184 14.23 2.52 0.40
C PRO A 184 13.63 3.64 -0.47
N TYR A 185 13.49 3.44 -1.79
CA TYR A 185 12.89 4.45 -2.66
C TYR A 185 11.42 4.70 -2.29
N VAL A 186 10.62 3.64 -2.23
CA VAL A 186 9.17 3.70 -1.92
C VAL A 186 8.95 4.16 -0.48
N THR A 187 9.79 3.70 0.47
CA THR A 187 9.72 4.17 1.87
C THR A 187 9.86 5.68 1.97
N ASN A 188 10.72 6.30 1.16
CA ASN A 188 10.98 7.74 1.17
C ASN A 188 9.99 8.58 0.35
N GLN A 189 8.99 7.97 -0.29
CA GLN A 189 8.11 8.66 -1.23
C GLN A 189 7.30 9.80 -0.58
N SER A 190 6.95 9.68 0.71
CA SER A 190 6.30 10.78 1.43
C SER A 190 7.19 12.00 1.60
N TYR A 191 8.51 11.81 1.79
CA TYR A 191 9.46 12.91 1.85
C TYR A 191 9.69 13.52 0.47
N GLN A 192 9.73 12.70 -0.59
CA GLN A 192 9.78 13.20 -1.97
C GLN A 192 8.61 14.15 -2.25
N GLU A 193 7.38 13.73 -1.96
CA GLU A 193 6.19 14.54 -2.18
C GLU A 193 6.21 15.83 -1.34
N ARG A 194 6.52 15.75 -0.03
CA ARG A 194 6.62 16.95 0.83
C ARG A 194 7.68 17.92 0.32
N THR A 195 8.84 17.42 -0.09
CA THR A 195 9.95 18.23 -0.63
C THR A 195 9.54 18.89 -1.95
N PHE A 196 8.94 18.13 -2.87
CA PHE A 196 8.42 18.64 -4.13
C PHE A 196 7.40 19.76 -3.92
N GLN A 197 6.40 19.56 -3.04
CA GLN A 197 5.40 20.58 -2.72
C GLN A 197 6.03 21.81 -2.05
N SER A 198 6.98 21.62 -1.15
CA SER A 198 7.71 22.72 -0.51
C SER A 198 8.45 23.57 -1.56
N LEU A 199 9.19 22.93 -2.45
CA LEU A 199 9.94 23.59 -3.52
C LEU A 199 9.03 24.35 -4.48
N LEU A 200 7.91 23.75 -4.89
CA LEU A 200 6.91 24.43 -5.73
C LEU A 200 6.37 25.71 -5.07
N ASN A 201 6.09 25.67 -3.76
CA ASN A 201 5.49 26.79 -3.04
C ASN A 201 6.50 27.89 -2.68
N THR A 202 7.74 27.52 -2.39
CA THR A 202 8.75 28.43 -1.82
C THR A 202 9.81 28.90 -2.81
N ASN A 203 10.07 28.16 -3.89
CA ASN A 203 11.15 28.46 -4.83
C ASN A 203 10.59 28.75 -6.24
N GLY A 204 10.44 30.04 -6.56
CA GLY A 204 9.94 30.49 -7.86
C GLY A 204 10.82 30.06 -9.04
N GLY A 205 12.15 30.09 -8.88
CA GLY A 205 13.07 29.65 -9.93
C GLY A 205 12.97 28.15 -10.22
N PHE A 206 12.75 27.32 -9.19
CA PHE A 206 12.47 25.89 -9.36
C PHE A 206 11.21 25.68 -10.18
N ARG A 207 10.13 26.44 -9.92
CA ARG A 207 8.88 26.35 -10.67
C ARG A 207 9.06 26.67 -12.14
N GLU A 208 9.72 27.79 -12.47
CA GLU A 208 9.98 28.19 -13.85
C GLU A 208 10.87 27.17 -14.60
N ALA A 209 11.92 26.67 -13.93
CA ALA A 209 12.79 25.66 -14.50
C ALA A 209 12.02 24.34 -14.73
N LEU A 210 11.17 23.95 -13.80
CA LEU A 210 10.33 22.75 -13.91
C LEU A 210 9.33 22.88 -15.06
N ASP A 211 8.59 23.99 -15.15
CA ASP A 211 7.63 24.25 -16.22
C ASP A 211 8.29 24.15 -17.61
N LYS A 212 9.51 24.70 -17.73
CA LYS A 212 10.30 24.60 -18.96
C LYS A 212 10.69 23.15 -19.27
N LEU A 213 11.15 22.38 -18.29
CA LEU A 213 11.51 20.98 -18.47
C LEU A 213 10.29 20.13 -18.85
N GLU A 214 9.15 20.31 -18.17
CA GLU A 214 7.91 19.57 -18.43
C GLU A 214 7.28 19.90 -19.78
N SER A 215 7.57 21.08 -20.35
CA SER A 215 7.13 21.47 -21.69
C SER A 215 7.87 20.76 -22.83
N ASP A 216 9.00 20.10 -22.54
CA ASP A 216 9.80 19.40 -23.54
C ASP A 216 9.00 18.22 -24.14
N PRO A 217 8.97 18.05 -25.47
CA PRO A 217 8.31 16.92 -26.12
C PRO A 217 8.71 15.54 -25.60
N ILE A 218 9.94 15.39 -25.06
CA ILE A 218 10.40 14.12 -24.48
C ILE A 218 9.53 13.65 -23.31
N CYS A 219 8.91 14.60 -22.59
CA CYS A 219 8.03 14.32 -21.45
C CYS A 219 6.62 13.87 -21.86
N GLN A 220 6.23 14.03 -23.13
CA GLN A 220 4.89 13.65 -23.62
C GLN A 220 3.74 14.22 -22.76
N ARG A 221 3.90 15.46 -22.26
CA ARG A 221 2.96 16.18 -21.37
C ARG A 221 2.83 15.59 -19.96
N LEU A 222 3.74 14.71 -19.55
CA LEU A 222 3.82 14.17 -18.21
C LEU A 222 4.66 15.10 -17.31
N SER A 223 4.22 15.26 -16.05
CA SER A 223 4.93 16.04 -15.04
C SER A 223 6.01 15.23 -14.34
N LEU A 224 7.01 15.88 -13.72
CA LEU A 224 8.03 15.23 -12.92
C LEU A 224 7.41 14.34 -11.82
N LYS A 225 6.36 14.82 -11.16
CA LYS A 225 5.63 14.04 -10.15
C LYS A 225 5.12 12.70 -10.69
N SER A 226 4.67 12.65 -11.94
CA SER A 226 4.21 11.41 -12.59
C SER A 226 5.35 10.44 -12.94
N PHE A 227 6.60 10.91 -13.02
CA PHE A 227 7.77 10.05 -13.14
C PHE A 227 8.27 9.56 -11.78
N LEU A 228 8.20 10.38 -10.73
CA LEU A 228 8.69 10.00 -9.40
C LEU A 228 7.89 8.84 -8.76
N ILE A 229 6.61 8.67 -9.12
CA ILE A 229 5.74 7.59 -8.66
C ILE A 229 6.02 6.24 -9.34
N LEU A 230 6.74 6.24 -10.46
CA LEU A 230 6.92 5.07 -11.33
C LEU A 230 7.47 3.84 -10.61
N PRO A 231 8.47 3.92 -9.70
CA PRO A 231 9.01 2.72 -9.08
C PRO A 231 7.99 1.94 -8.25
N PHE A 232 7.06 2.64 -7.57
CA PHE A 232 5.96 1.99 -6.84
C PHE A 232 4.95 1.35 -7.80
N GLN A 233 4.59 2.06 -8.88
CA GLN A 233 3.70 1.52 -9.91
C GLN A 233 4.31 0.29 -10.60
N ARG A 234 5.63 0.28 -10.83
CA ARG A 234 6.30 -0.82 -11.51
C ARG A 234 6.25 -2.11 -10.71
N ILE A 235 6.62 -2.09 -9.42
CA ILE A 235 6.63 -3.31 -8.60
C ILE A 235 5.21 -3.88 -8.44
N THR A 236 4.20 -3.02 -8.30
CA THR A 236 2.79 -3.44 -8.23
C THR A 236 2.29 -4.02 -9.55
N ARG A 237 2.68 -3.44 -10.70
CA ARG A 237 2.34 -4.00 -12.01
C ARG A 237 3.10 -5.29 -12.31
N LEU A 238 4.35 -5.43 -11.88
CA LEU A 238 5.14 -6.64 -12.06
C LEU A 238 4.47 -7.85 -11.37
N LYS A 239 3.92 -7.65 -10.16
CA LYS A 239 3.07 -8.67 -9.50
C LYS A 239 1.92 -9.12 -10.38
N LEU A 240 1.17 -8.18 -10.98
CA LEU A 240 0.03 -8.51 -11.85
C LEU A 240 0.47 -9.25 -13.13
N LEU A 241 1.59 -8.86 -13.73
CA LEU A 241 2.14 -9.53 -14.91
C LEU A 241 2.56 -10.98 -14.59
N LEU A 242 3.21 -11.20 -13.45
CA LEU A 242 3.57 -12.53 -12.97
C LEU A 242 2.32 -13.37 -12.66
N GLN A 243 1.30 -12.77 -12.05
CA GLN A 243 0.01 -13.44 -11.84
C GLN A 243 -0.66 -13.83 -13.16
N ASN A 244 -0.53 -12.99 -14.20
CA ASN A 244 -1.03 -13.26 -15.55
C ASN A 244 -0.32 -14.45 -16.19
N ILE A 245 1.00 -14.54 -16.02
CA ILE A 245 1.82 -15.67 -16.48
C ILE A 245 1.41 -16.94 -15.74
N LEU A 246 1.38 -16.92 -14.40
CA LEU A 246 1.00 -18.06 -13.55
C LEU A 246 -0.38 -18.63 -13.91
N LYS A 247 -1.37 -17.79 -14.22
CA LYS A 247 -2.71 -18.24 -14.65
C LYS A 247 -2.70 -19.03 -15.98
N ARG A 248 -1.65 -18.90 -16.79
CA ARG A 248 -1.52 -19.51 -18.12
C ARG A 248 -0.45 -20.60 -18.18
N THR A 249 0.30 -20.82 -17.10
CA THR A 249 1.25 -21.94 -17.02
C THR A 249 0.50 -23.26 -16.83
N SER A 250 1.03 -24.33 -17.42
CA SER A 250 0.47 -25.67 -17.27
C SER A 250 0.59 -26.16 -15.82
N PRO A 251 -0.48 -26.70 -15.22
CA PRO A 251 -0.44 -27.24 -13.85
C PRO A 251 0.59 -28.36 -13.70
N GLY A 252 1.34 -28.34 -12.60
CA GLY A 252 2.42 -29.28 -12.29
C GLY A 252 3.69 -29.09 -13.12
N SER A 253 3.81 -28.02 -13.90
CA SER A 253 5.01 -27.74 -14.69
C SER A 253 6.07 -27.02 -13.85
N PRO A 254 7.38 -27.18 -14.16
CA PRO A 254 8.43 -26.39 -13.53
C PRO A 254 8.22 -24.87 -13.68
N GLU A 255 7.59 -24.44 -14.78
CA GLU A 255 7.31 -23.03 -15.03
C GLU A 255 6.21 -22.47 -14.10
N GLU A 256 5.26 -23.31 -13.65
CA GLU A 256 4.28 -22.91 -12.64
C GLU A 256 4.95 -22.68 -11.28
N GLU A 257 5.87 -23.56 -10.88
CA GLU A 257 6.65 -23.43 -9.64
C GLU A 257 7.47 -22.13 -9.65
N GLU A 258 8.22 -21.89 -10.73
CA GLU A 258 9.01 -20.66 -10.91
C GLU A 258 8.12 -19.41 -10.93
N ALA A 259 6.96 -19.44 -11.61
CA ALA A 259 6.04 -18.32 -11.65
C ALA A 259 5.39 -18.03 -10.30
N THR A 260 5.09 -19.08 -9.52
CA THR A 260 4.54 -18.98 -8.16
C THR A 260 5.54 -18.32 -7.23
N GLU A 261 6.79 -18.79 -7.24
CA GLU A 261 7.86 -18.22 -6.42
C GLU A 261 8.15 -16.76 -6.83
N ALA A 262 8.24 -16.48 -8.13
CA ALA A 262 8.47 -15.12 -8.62
C ALA A 262 7.36 -14.15 -8.19
N HIS A 263 6.10 -14.58 -8.28
CA HIS A 263 4.96 -13.80 -7.81
C HIS A 263 5.05 -13.55 -6.29
N HIS A 264 5.34 -14.59 -5.51
CA HIS A 264 5.45 -14.51 -4.05
C HIS A 264 6.52 -13.51 -3.60
N VAL A 265 7.73 -13.58 -4.17
CA VAL A 265 8.84 -12.69 -3.78
C VAL A 265 8.55 -11.22 -4.10
N ILE A 266 7.89 -10.92 -5.23
CA ILE A 266 7.47 -9.55 -5.56
C ILE A 266 6.32 -9.07 -4.66
N GLU A 267 5.37 -9.96 -4.32
CA GLU A 267 4.32 -9.65 -3.35
C GLU A 267 4.89 -9.33 -1.96
N GLU A 268 5.88 -10.09 -1.51
CA GLU A 268 6.57 -9.85 -0.25
C GLU A 268 7.28 -8.48 -0.26
N LEU A 269 7.98 -8.14 -1.35
CA LEU A 269 8.61 -6.82 -1.50
C LEU A 269 7.59 -5.68 -1.36
N ILE A 270 6.41 -5.80 -1.99
CA ILE A 270 5.34 -4.79 -1.88
C ILE A 270 4.84 -4.69 -0.44
N ARG A 271 4.62 -5.84 0.23
CA ARG A 271 4.21 -5.91 1.63
C ARG A 271 5.21 -5.23 2.56
N ASP A 272 6.50 -5.44 2.33
CA ASP A 272 7.57 -4.84 3.12
C ASP A 272 7.71 -3.34 2.86
N CYS A 273 7.52 -2.88 1.63
CA CYS A 273 7.44 -1.44 1.32
C CYS A 273 6.32 -0.77 2.13
N ASN A 274 5.11 -1.35 2.12
CA ASN A 274 3.98 -0.81 2.87
C ASN A 274 4.24 -0.80 4.38
N SER A 275 4.81 -1.89 4.91
CA SER A 275 5.14 -2.02 6.34
C SER A 275 6.20 -1.00 6.77
N ASN A 276 7.22 -0.74 5.95
CA ASN A 276 8.25 0.26 6.24
C ASN A 276 7.70 1.69 6.17
N VAL A 277 6.87 2.02 5.18
CA VAL A 277 6.17 3.32 5.13
C VAL A 277 5.34 3.53 6.40
N GLN A 278 4.62 2.51 6.85
CA GLN A 278 3.82 2.59 8.07
C GLN A 278 4.70 2.73 9.33
N SER A 279 5.78 1.95 9.44
CA SER A 279 6.75 2.04 10.54
C SER A 279 7.40 3.42 10.63
N MET A 280 7.74 4.00 9.47
CA MET A 280 8.31 5.33 9.38
C MET A 280 7.32 6.40 9.86
N ARG A 281 6.05 6.34 9.44
CA ARG A 281 5.00 7.24 9.92
C ARG A 281 4.81 7.14 11.45
N ARG A 282 4.80 5.93 11.98
CA ARG A 282 4.74 5.69 13.45
C ARG A 282 5.94 6.32 14.15
N THR A 283 7.13 6.19 13.58
CA THR A 283 8.37 6.79 14.13
C THR A 283 8.33 8.32 14.09
N GLU A 284 7.87 8.92 12.98
CA GLU A 284 7.66 10.38 12.87
C GLU A 284 6.71 10.89 13.97
N GLU A 285 5.60 10.16 14.19
CA GLU A 285 4.62 10.49 15.24
C GLU A 285 5.24 10.40 16.65
N LEU A 286 6.04 9.37 16.93
CA LEU A 286 6.76 9.27 18.20
C LEU A 286 7.75 10.42 18.42
N ILE A 287 8.48 10.83 17.38
CA ILE A 287 9.41 11.97 17.46
C ILE A 287 8.62 13.25 17.77
N TYR A 288 7.50 13.46 17.09
CA TYR A 288 6.62 14.59 17.33
C TYR A 288 6.08 14.63 18.76
N LEU A 289 5.62 13.48 19.27
CA LEU A 289 5.16 13.36 20.65
C LEU A 289 6.29 13.57 21.65
N ASN A 290 7.50 13.07 21.38
CA ASN A 290 8.66 13.24 22.26
C ASN A 290 9.06 14.72 22.44
N GLN A 291 8.72 15.59 21.49
CA GLN A 291 8.92 17.04 21.62
C GLN A 291 7.85 17.74 22.47
N LYS A 292 6.70 17.09 22.69
CA LYS A 292 5.54 17.64 23.41
C LYS A 292 5.30 17.03 24.78
N ILE A 293 5.79 15.81 25.00
CA ILE A 293 5.59 15.06 26.23
C ILE A 293 6.82 15.20 27.11
N GLU A 294 6.60 15.74 28.31
CA GLU A 294 7.59 15.87 29.36
C GLU A 294 7.29 14.80 30.44
N PHE A 295 8.34 14.16 30.95
CA PHE A 295 8.22 13.12 31.97
C PHE A 295 8.83 13.58 33.29
N GLU A 296 8.16 13.31 34.40
CA GLU A 296 8.73 13.48 35.75
C GLU A 296 9.85 12.45 36.05
N CYS A 297 10.00 11.42 35.21
CA CYS A 297 10.99 10.34 35.33
C CYS A 297 11.62 10.00 33.97
N ILE A 298 12.73 9.26 33.94
CA ILE A 298 13.34 8.83 32.68
C ILE A 298 12.43 7.81 31.99
N PHE A 299 11.90 8.16 30.82
CA PHE A 299 11.10 7.26 30.00
C PHE A 299 11.51 7.39 28.51
N PRO A 300 12.08 6.35 27.89
CA PRO A 300 12.45 6.41 26.48
C PRO A 300 11.19 6.23 25.62
N LEU A 301 10.59 7.32 25.16
CA LEU A 301 9.36 7.28 24.36
C LEU A 301 9.60 6.67 22.97
N ILE A 302 10.72 6.99 22.33
CA ILE A 302 11.06 6.53 20.98
C ILE A 302 11.59 5.09 21.05
N SER A 303 10.88 4.16 20.42
CA SER A 303 11.25 2.74 20.29
C SER A 303 10.80 2.21 18.94
N GLN A 304 11.58 1.29 18.36
CA GLN A 304 11.29 0.69 17.03
C GLN A 304 9.99 -0.11 17.01
N SER A 305 9.58 -0.68 18.15
CA SER A 305 8.38 -1.53 18.26
C SER A 305 7.18 -0.78 18.85
N ARG A 306 7.29 0.52 19.12
CA ARG A 306 6.22 1.31 19.72
C ARG A 306 5.45 2.11 18.68
N TRP A 307 4.14 2.18 18.83
CA TRP A 307 3.29 3.10 18.05
C TRP A 307 2.08 3.54 18.86
N LEU A 308 1.55 4.72 18.52
CA LEU A 308 0.36 5.25 19.17
C LEU A 308 -0.88 4.51 18.65
N VAL A 309 -1.67 3.97 19.56
CA VAL A 309 -2.96 3.30 19.28
C VAL A 309 -4.09 4.31 19.36
N LYS A 310 -4.13 5.12 20.42
CA LYS A 310 -5.11 6.20 20.60
C LYS A 310 -4.56 7.28 21.51
N SER A 311 -4.94 8.53 21.27
CA SER A 311 -4.69 9.62 22.20
C SER A 311 -5.90 10.56 22.27
N GLY A 312 -6.13 11.14 23.44
CA GLY A 312 -7.26 12.06 23.64
C GLY A 312 -7.44 12.50 25.09
N GLU A 313 -8.20 13.56 25.27
CA GLU A 313 -8.57 14.08 26.58
C GLU A 313 -9.77 13.31 27.13
N VAL A 314 -9.70 12.98 28.42
CA VAL A 314 -10.79 12.40 29.20
C VAL A 314 -10.97 13.19 30.49
N THR A 315 -12.19 13.24 31.01
CA THR A 315 -12.46 13.88 32.30
C THR A 315 -12.36 12.84 33.42
N ALA A 316 -11.40 12.99 34.32
CA ALA A 316 -11.31 12.18 35.54
C ALA A 316 -12.35 12.65 36.56
N LEU A 317 -13.05 11.70 37.19
CA LEU A 317 -14.04 11.92 38.23
C LEU A 317 -13.47 11.46 39.57
N GLU A 318 -13.21 12.40 40.48
CA GLU A 318 -12.74 12.12 41.83
C GLU A 318 -13.89 12.30 42.83
N THR A 319 -14.19 11.27 43.62
CA THR A 319 -15.15 11.35 44.73
C THR A 319 -14.41 11.54 46.04
N ASN A 320 -14.44 12.76 46.57
CA ASN A 320 -13.90 13.02 47.91
C ASN A 320 -14.84 12.44 48.97
N LEU A 321 -14.39 11.39 49.67
CA LEU A 321 -15.05 10.84 50.84
C LEU A 321 -14.61 11.63 52.08
N SER A 322 -15.17 12.81 52.27
CA SER A 322 -15.08 13.51 53.57
C SER A 322 -16.25 13.02 54.45
N PRO A 323 -16.03 12.48 55.66
CA PRO A 323 -17.11 12.09 56.55
C PRO A 323 -17.96 13.32 56.90
N GLY A 324 -19.25 13.31 56.53
CA GLY A 324 -20.23 14.34 56.94
C GLY A 324 -20.52 15.47 55.94
N VAL A 325 -19.89 15.53 54.76
CA VAL A 325 -20.19 16.55 53.72
C VAL A 325 -20.84 15.90 52.50
N ARG A 326 -21.85 16.56 51.89
CA ARG A 326 -22.48 16.13 50.63
C ARG A 326 -21.40 15.79 49.60
N LYS A 327 -21.51 14.63 48.94
CA LYS A 327 -20.60 14.16 47.88
C LYS A 327 -20.35 15.26 46.84
N LYS A 328 -19.22 15.97 46.94
CA LYS A 328 -18.81 16.93 45.91
C LYS A 328 -17.92 16.20 44.91
N LEU A 329 -18.46 15.97 43.73
CA LEU A 329 -17.73 15.40 42.61
C LEU A 329 -16.76 16.45 42.07
N THR A 330 -15.46 16.15 42.08
CA THR A 330 -14.44 17.01 41.47
C THR A 330 -14.01 16.39 40.14
N THR A 331 -13.91 17.22 39.11
CA THR A 331 -13.51 16.79 37.77
C THR A 331 -12.16 17.38 37.40
N ARG A 332 -11.33 16.62 36.68
CA ARG A 332 -10.02 17.07 36.20
C ARG A 332 -9.76 16.54 34.78
N PRO A 333 -9.30 17.39 33.84
CA PRO A 333 -8.91 16.91 32.52
C PRO A 333 -7.61 16.11 32.62
N ILE A 334 -7.58 14.94 31.98
CA ILE A 334 -6.41 14.07 31.86
C ILE A 334 -6.29 13.68 30.40
N HIS A 335 -5.10 13.78 29.85
CA HIS A 335 -4.81 13.35 28.49
C HIS A 335 -4.15 11.98 28.50
N LEU A 336 -4.75 11.03 27.79
CA LEU A 336 -4.25 9.68 27.66
C LEU A 336 -3.45 9.53 26.36
N HIS A 337 -2.29 8.88 26.44
CA HIS A 337 -1.55 8.42 25.27
C HIS A 337 -1.37 6.91 25.39
N LEU A 338 -2.17 6.18 24.62
CA LEU A 338 -2.13 4.73 24.58
C LEU A 338 -1.24 4.29 23.43
N PHE A 339 -0.16 3.61 23.77
CA PHE A 339 0.71 2.90 22.85
C PHE A 339 0.38 1.41 22.87
N ASN A 340 0.91 0.68 21.89
CA ASN A 340 0.74 -0.77 21.81
C ASN A 340 1.36 -1.54 22.99
N ASP A 341 2.35 -0.96 23.68
CA ASP A 341 3.09 -1.58 24.78
C ASP A 341 2.88 -0.90 26.14
N CYS A 342 2.33 0.32 26.18
CA CYS A 342 2.15 1.09 27.41
C CYS A 342 1.05 2.16 27.31
N LEU A 343 0.59 2.64 28.47
CA LEU A 343 -0.33 3.78 28.59
C LEU A 343 0.32 4.88 29.42
N LEU A 344 0.28 6.12 28.92
CA LEU A 344 0.73 7.32 29.64
C LEU A 344 -0.48 8.17 30.05
N LEU A 345 -0.49 8.61 31.32
CA LEU A 345 -1.46 9.57 31.85
C LEU A 345 -0.76 10.90 32.05
N SER A 346 -1.30 11.95 31.43
CA SER A 346 -0.67 13.26 31.41
C SER A 346 -1.64 14.40 31.71
N ARG A 347 -1.10 15.50 32.22
CA ARG A 347 -1.84 16.77 32.38
C ARG A 347 -1.47 17.71 31.25
N PRO A 348 -2.45 18.38 30.61
CA PRO A 348 -2.15 19.40 29.62
C PRO A 348 -1.43 20.59 30.29
N ARG A 349 -0.44 21.16 29.59
CA ARG A 349 0.28 22.38 29.94
C ARG A 349 0.13 23.41 28.81
N GLU A 350 0.58 24.64 29.07
CA GLU A 350 0.62 25.70 28.06
C GLU A 350 1.43 25.26 26.81
N GLY A 351 1.00 25.72 25.64
CA GLY A 351 1.68 25.41 24.37
C GLY A 351 1.46 23.99 23.84
N SER A 352 0.34 23.34 24.19
CA SER A 352 0.01 21.97 23.75
C SER A 352 1.07 20.92 24.14
N ARG A 353 1.67 21.11 25.33
CA ARG A 353 2.58 20.16 25.96
C ARG A 353 1.87 19.32 27.01
N PHE A 354 2.43 18.17 27.33
CA PHE A 354 1.83 17.21 28.26
C PHE A 354 2.85 16.81 29.31
N LEU A 355 2.46 16.88 30.58
CA LEU A 355 3.29 16.37 31.68
C LEU A 355 2.77 15.01 32.13
N VAL A 356 3.56 13.96 31.90
CA VAL A 356 3.24 12.60 32.34
C VAL A 356 3.47 12.48 33.83
N PHE A 357 2.42 12.14 34.57
CA PHE A 357 2.47 11.96 36.02
C PHE A 357 2.35 10.48 36.44
N ASP A 358 1.85 9.62 35.54
CA ASP A 358 1.71 8.18 35.75
C ASP A 358 1.78 7.42 34.41
N HIS A 359 2.26 6.18 34.45
CA HIS A 359 2.26 5.27 33.30
C HIS A 359 2.26 3.80 33.73
N ALA A 360 1.84 2.91 32.84
CA ALA A 360 1.87 1.47 33.04
C ALA A 360 2.14 0.72 31.73
N ALA A 361 2.74 -0.46 31.81
CA ALA A 361 2.80 -1.38 30.68
C ALA A 361 1.39 -1.84 30.30
N PHE A 362 1.13 -2.07 29.01
CA PHE A 362 -0.20 -2.43 28.52
C PHE A 362 -0.72 -3.73 29.15
N SER A 363 0.18 -4.67 29.46
CA SER A 363 -0.14 -5.90 30.20
C SER A 363 -0.82 -5.64 31.56
N ASP A 364 -0.53 -4.51 32.19
CA ASP A 364 -1.03 -4.08 33.50
C ASP A 364 -2.20 -3.10 33.41
N VAL A 365 -2.67 -2.76 32.21
CA VAL A 365 -3.77 -1.81 31.96
C VAL A 365 -5.05 -2.57 31.67
N ARG A 366 -6.18 -2.19 32.29
CA ARG A 366 -7.52 -2.70 31.94
C ARG A 366 -8.55 -1.60 31.90
N GLY A 367 -9.31 -1.53 30.81
CA GLY A 367 -10.48 -0.66 30.66
C GLY A 367 -11.78 -1.46 30.82
N GLU A 368 -12.71 -0.99 31.66
CA GLU A 368 -14.00 -1.65 31.89
C GLU A 368 -15.18 -0.69 31.65
N LYS A 369 -16.26 -1.24 31.08
CA LYS A 369 -17.55 -0.53 30.96
C LYS A 369 -18.09 -0.26 32.36
N CYS A 370 -18.43 1.00 32.63
CA CYS A 370 -19.10 1.38 33.86
C CYS A 370 -20.52 1.87 33.57
N GLU A 371 -21.52 1.18 34.12
CA GLU A 371 -22.93 1.55 34.06
C GLU A 371 -23.38 2.13 35.40
N MET A 372 -22.71 3.21 35.83
CA MET A 372 -23.16 3.97 36.99
C MET A 372 -24.20 5.00 36.57
N LYS A 373 -25.38 4.96 37.18
CA LYS A 373 -26.40 6.00 37.06
C LYS A 373 -25.99 7.20 37.94
N LEU A 374 -25.09 8.05 37.45
CA LEU A 374 -24.84 9.34 38.08
C LEU A 374 -25.96 10.32 37.70
N HIS A 375 -26.53 11.02 38.68
CA HIS A 375 -27.42 12.16 38.41
C HIS A 375 -26.58 13.33 37.90
N GLY A 376 -26.71 13.70 36.61
CA GLY A 376 -25.97 14.83 36.00
C GLY A 376 -25.63 14.65 34.50
N THR A 377 -24.67 15.44 34.01
CA THR A 377 -24.19 15.48 32.61
C THR A 377 -23.26 14.33 32.21
N HIS A 378 -22.76 13.55 33.16
CA HIS A 378 -21.74 12.51 32.91
C HIS A 378 -22.37 11.13 32.63
N LYS A 379 -22.69 10.86 31.35
CA LYS A 379 -23.36 9.62 30.91
C LYS A 379 -22.40 8.58 30.30
N ASN A 380 -21.25 9.01 29.78
CA ASN A 380 -20.30 8.16 29.06
C ASN A 380 -19.09 7.81 29.94
N LEU A 381 -19.32 6.99 30.97
CA LEU A 381 -18.29 6.63 31.96
C LEU A 381 -17.62 5.28 31.68
N PHE A 382 -16.32 5.18 31.94
CA PHE A 382 -15.57 3.94 31.96
C PHE A 382 -14.54 3.94 33.10
N ARG A 383 -14.12 2.76 33.54
CA ARG A 383 -13.08 2.61 34.56
C ARG A 383 -11.77 2.21 33.91
N LEU A 384 -10.67 2.79 34.40
CA LEU A 384 -9.32 2.38 34.05
C LEU A 384 -8.64 1.84 35.31
N PHE A 385 -8.09 0.64 35.21
CA PHE A 385 -7.29 0.02 36.24
C PHE A 385 -5.84 -0.07 35.77
N LEU A 386 -4.92 0.46 36.57
CA LEU A 386 -3.49 0.17 36.45
C LEU A 386 -3.15 -0.81 37.57
N ARG A 387 -2.85 -2.07 37.22
CA ARG A 387 -2.51 -3.12 38.19
C ARG A 387 -1.16 -2.84 38.84
N ARG A 388 -0.21 -2.34 38.04
CA ARG A 388 1.11 -1.91 38.47
C ARG A 388 1.48 -0.63 37.74
N SER A 389 1.33 0.50 38.42
CA SER A 389 1.80 1.78 37.91
C SER A 389 3.33 1.89 38.01
N ASN A 390 3.90 2.97 37.45
CA ASN A 390 5.32 3.29 37.60
C ASN A 390 5.74 3.50 39.07
N ARG A 391 4.79 3.83 39.95
CA ARG A 391 4.97 3.95 41.41
C ARG A 391 4.80 2.61 42.13
N GLY A 392 4.52 1.52 41.42
CA GLY A 392 4.27 0.18 41.97
C GLY A 392 2.92 0.04 42.68
N ALA A 393 2.04 1.04 42.58
CA ALA A 393 0.73 1.04 43.22
C ALA A 393 -0.36 0.57 42.25
N ARG A 394 -1.42 -0.03 42.81
CA ARG A 394 -2.67 -0.24 42.07
C ARG A 394 -3.47 1.06 42.11
N THR A 395 -3.81 1.59 40.95
CA THR A 395 -4.61 2.81 40.82
C THR A 395 -5.86 2.55 39.99
N GLU A 396 -6.97 3.12 40.41
CA GLU A 396 -8.25 3.08 39.71
C GLU A 396 -8.67 4.51 39.37
N PHE A 397 -9.08 4.71 38.13
CA PHE A 397 -9.63 5.97 37.66
C PHE A 397 -11.03 5.76 37.11
N LEU A 398 -11.92 6.70 37.42
CA LEU A 398 -13.23 6.81 36.76
C LEU A 398 -13.15 7.95 35.74
N PHE A 399 -13.31 7.63 34.47
CA PHE A 399 -13.23 8.59 33.37
C PHE A 399 -14.60 8.80 32.73
N GLY A 400 -14.85 10.03 32.29
CA GLY A 400 -15.97 10.42 31.45
C GLY A 400 -15.49 10.96 30.11
N THR A 401 -16.20 10.62 29.04
CA THR A 401 -16.00 11.14 27.68
C THR A 401 -17.18 12.02 27.27
N GLU A 402 -16.97 12.87 26.25
CA GLU A 402 -18.04 13.72 25.70
C GLU A 402 -19.12 12.88 25.00
N THR A 403 -18.69 11.93 24.17
CA THR A 403 -19.56 11.11 23.33
C THR A 403 -19.53 9.64 23.73
N GLN A 404 -20.54 8.88 23.28
CA GLN A 404 -20.59 7.44 23.57
C GLN A 404 -19.56 6.68 22.73
N SER A 405 -19.36 7.09 21.47
CA SER A 405 -18.30 6.60 20.59
C SER A 405 -16.94 6.68 21.27
N GLU A 406 -16.55 7.83 21.84
CA GLU A 406 -15.26 7.97 22.51
C GLU A 406 -15.10 7.00 23.68
N LYS A 407 -16.13 6.82 24.51
CA LYS A 407 -16.13 5.82 25.58
C LYS A 407 -15.86 4.42 25.02
N LEU A 408 -16.60 4.02 23.98
CA LEU A 408 -16.49 2.67 23.42
C LEU A 408 -15.15 2.46 22.70
N ARG A 409 -14.64 3.48 22.03
CA ARG A 409 -13.31 3.52 21.40
C ARG A 409 -12.21 3.31 22.42
N TRP A 410 -12.23 4.06 23.53
CA TRP A 410 -11.29 3.87 24.64
C TRP A 410 -11.37 2.46 25.24
N ILE A 411 -12.58 1.96 25.52
CA ILE A 411 -12.75 0.61 26.07
C ILE A 411 -12.23 -0.45 25.09
N SER A 412 -12.47 -0.29 23.79
CA SER A 412 -11.99 -1.24 22.79
C SER A 412 -10.46 -1.23 22.71
N ALA A 413 -9.84 -0.04 22.73
CA ALA A 413 -8.40 0.11 22.67
C ALA A 413 -7.69 -0.39 23.95
N LEU A 414 -8.34 -0.26 25.11
CA LEU A 414 -7.83 -0.72 26.42
C LEU A 414 -8.18 -2.19 26.71
N ALA A 415 -8.88 -2.88 25.80
CA ALA A 415 -9.13 -4.31 25.91
C ALA A 415 -7.83 -5.09 25.63
N PRO A 416 -7.64 -6.27 26.23
CA PRO A 416 -6.51 -7.11 25.87
C PRO A 416 -6.53 -7.41 24.36
N PRO A 417 -5.35 -7.64 23.73
CA PRO A 417 -5.29 -8.01 22.33
C PRO A 417 -6.14 -9.27 22.15
N LYS A 418 -7.16 -9.19 21.29
CA LYS A 418 -8.00 -10.35 20.99
C LYS A 418 -7.23 -11.27 20.05
N GLU A 419 -7.41 -12.58 20.22
CA GLU A 419 -6.96 -13.56 19.23
C GLU A 419 -7.59 -13.24 17.86
N GLU A 420 -6.90 -13.62 16.81
CA GLU A 420 -7.36 -13.42 15.43
C GLU A 420 -8.75 -14.05 15.27
N LEU A 421 -9.71 -13.28 14.75
CA LEU A 421 -11.11 -13.74 14.65
C LEU A 421 -11.19 -15.02 13.80
N ASP A 422 -11.90 -16.02 14.34
CA ASP A 422 -12.33 -17.15 13.53
C ASP A 422 -13.55 -16.74 12.70
N LEU A 423 -13.32 -16.54 11.40
CA LEU A 423 -14.35 -16.15 10.46
C LEU A 423 -15.42 -17.24 10.29
N LEU A 424 -15.11 -18.51 10.64
CA LEU A 424 -16.07 -19.61 10.62
C LEU A 424 -17.19 -19.45 11.67
N GLU A 425 -16.89 -18.80 12.79
CA GLU A 425 -17.85 -18.57 13.87
C GLU A 425 -18.74 -17.34 13.63
N CYS A 426 -18.42 -16.54 12.61
CA CYS A 426 -19.02 -15.22 12.37
C CYS A 426 -20.18 -15.20 11.35
N HIS A 427 -20.80 -16.35 11.05
CA HIS A 427 -21.84 -16.49 10.00
C HIS A 427 -23.06 -15.58 10.22
N ASN A 428 -23.38 -15.23 11.47
CA ASN A 428 -24.50 -14.34 11.80
C ASN A 428 -24.13 -12.86 11.94
N SER A 429 -22.84 -12.51 11.85
CA SER A 429 -22.38 -11.14 12.04
C SER A 429 -22.97 -10.20 10.98
N GLN A 430 -23.28 -8.99 11.41
CA GLN A 430 -23.72 -7.92 10.53
C GLN A 430 -22.55 -7.52 9.62
N GLN A 431 -22.83 -7.31 8.34
CA GLN A 431 -21.84 -6.84 7.38
C GLN A 431 -22.33 -5.56 6.73
N VAL A 432 -21.40 -4.64 6.48
CA VAL A 432 -21.66 -3.38 5.81
C VAL A 432 -20.73 -3.23 4.62
N GLN A 433 -21.21 -2.57 3.58
CA GLN A 433 -20.43 -2.20 2.40
C GLN A 433 -20.16 -0.70 2.41
N CYS A 434 -18.92 -0.32 2.13
CA CYS A 434 -18.53 1.08 2.00
C CYS A 434 -19.03 1.68 0.68
N LEU A 435 -19.81 2.75 0.77
CA LEU A 435 -20.31 3.50 -0.39
C LEU A 435 -19.42 4.69 -0.74
N ARG A 436 -18.73 5.26 0.26
CA ARG A 436 -17.89 6.45 0.14
C ARG A 436 -16.62 6.25 0.93
N ALA A 437 -15.48 6.49 0.29
CA ALA A 437 -14.19 6.34 0.95
C ALA A 437 -14.11 7.21 2.21
N TYR A 438 -13.56 6.65 3.28
CA TYR A 438 -13.34 7.31 4.56
C TYR A 438 -11.85 7.38 4.86
N LYS A 439 -11.35 8.59 5.16
CA LYS A 439 -9.95 8.80 5.57
C LYS A 439 -9.89 8.93 7.10
N PRO A 440 -9.15 8.04 7.78
CA PRO A 440 -8.94 8.10 9.24
C PRO A 440 -8.41 9.44 9.70
N ARG A 441 -8.92 9.93 10.82
CA ARG A 441 -8.43 11.12 11.53
C ARG A 441 -7.64 10.77 12.77
N GLU A 442 -7.97 9.66 13.42
CA GLU A 442 -7.28 9.11 14.58
C GLU A 442 -6.77 7.70 14.30
N ASN A 443 -5.79 7.24 15.07
CA ASN A 443 -5.10 5.96 14.84
C ASN A 443 -5.97 4.71 15.06
N ASP A 444 -7.07 4.82 15.81
CA ASP A 444 -8.02 3.73 16.04
C ASP A 444 -9.18 3.70 15.03
N GLU A 445 -9.17 4.59 14.03
CA GLU A 445 -10.15 4.62 12.96
C GLU A 445 -9.74 3.74 11.78
N LEU A 446 -10.72 3.02 11.23
CA LEU A 446 -10.54 2.17 10.06
C LEU A 446 -10.76 3.00 8.79
N GLY A 447 -9.74 3.08 7.94
CA GLY A 447 -9.88 3.68 6.62
C GLY A 447 -10.75 2.80 5.74
N LEU A 448 -11.55 3.40 4.86
CA LEU A 448 -12.42 2.64 3.96
C LEU A 448 -12.26 3.13 2.54
N GLU A 449 -12.21 2.20 1.60
CA GLU A 449 -12.32 2.46 0.17
C GLU A 449 -13.71 2.04 -0.34
N LYS A 450 -14.11 2.59 -1.49
CA LYS A 450 -15.40 2.26 -2.07
C LYS A 450 -15.47 0.76 -2.38
N ALA A 451 -16.58 0.13 -1.99
CA ALA A 451 -16.85 -1.31 -2.07
C ALA A 451 -16.16 -2.19 -1.02
N ASP A 452 -15.37 -1.63 -0.09
CA ASP A 452 -14.86 -2.40 1.06
C ASP A 452 -16.01 -3.03 1.84
N VAL A 453 -15.85 -4.30 2.23
CA VAL A 453 -16.80 -5.01 3.08
C VAL A 453 -16.22 -5.15 4.48
N VAL A 454 -17.02 -4.73 5.47
CA VAL A 454 -16.63 -4.73 6.87
C VAL A 454 -17.63 -5.53 7.68
N MET A 455 -17.12 -6.45 8.49
CA MET A 455 -17.89 -7.15 9.50
C MET A 455 -18.02 -6.29 10.75
N VAL A 456 -19.25 -5.98 11.16
CA VAL A 456 -19.54 -5.11 12.30
C VAL A 456 -19.53 -5.89 13.60
N MET A 457 -18.79 -5.38 14.58
CA MET A 457 -18.60 -5.96 15.90
C MET A 457 -19.43 -5.25 16.97
N GLN A 458 -19.54 -3.92 16.90
CA GLN A 458 -20.36 -3.14 17.81
C GLN A 458 -20.76 -1.79 17.21
N HIS A 459 -21.82 -1.21 17.78
CA HIS A 459 -22.40 0.07 17.38
C HIS A 459 -22.35 1.05 18.55
N SER A 460 -22.14 2.33 18.25
CA SER A 460 -22.42 3.43 19.17
C SER A 460 -23.73 4.13 18.78
N SER A 461 -24.40 4.74 19.75
CA SER A 461 -25.66 5.46 19.53
C SER A 461 -25.49 6.77 18.78
N ASP A 462 -24.26 7.28 18.69
CA ASP A 462 -23.88 8.52 18.01
C ASP A 462 -23.33 8.28 16.59
N GLY A 463 -23.57 7.09 16.03
CA GLY A 463 -23.35 6.82 14.60
C GLY A 463 -21.94 6.34 14.23
N TRP A 464 -21.22 5.73 15.17
CA TRP A 464 -19.97 5.03 14.88
C TRP A 464 -20.14 3.51 14.97
N LEU A 465 -19.35 2.82 14.16
CA LEU A 465 -19.30 1.37 14.08
C LEU A 465 -17.87 0.93 14.35
N GLU A 466 -17.71 -0.16 15.09
CA GLU A 466 -16.45 -0.89 15.11
C GLU A 466 -16.60 -2.13 14.25
N GLY A 467 -15.59 -2.42 13.44
CA GLY A 467 -15.61 -3.61 12.60
C GLY A 467 -14.23 -4.06 12.14
N VAL A 468 -14.23 -5.17 11.41
CA VAL A 468 -13.05 -5.78 10.79
C VAL A 468 -13.27 -5.85 9.29
N ARG A 469 -12.36 -5.25 8.52
CA ARG A 469 -12.40 -5.28 7.06
C ARG A 469 -12.03 -6.67 6.57
N LEU A 470 -12.85 -7.24 5.70
CA LEU A 470 -12.71 -8.64 5.29
C LEU A 470 -11.55 -8.89 4.31
N SER A 471 -11.05 -7.85 3.63
CA SER A 471 -9.96 -7.97 2.65
C SER A 471 -8.58 -8.20 3.28
N ASP A 472 -8.30 -7.54 4.40
CA ASP A 472 -6.99 -7.51 5.04
C ASP A 472 -7.02 -7.91 6.52
N GLY A 473 -8.20 -7.96 7.15
CA GLY A 473 -8.35 -8.25 8.57
C GLY A 473 -8.11 -7.03 9.47
N GLU A 474 -7.96 -5.83 8.92
CA GLU A 474 -7.76 -4.62 9.72
C GLU A 474 -9.02 -4.28 10.53
N ARG A 475 -8.81 -3.96 11.81
CA ARG A 475 -9.87 -3.59 12.75
C ARG A 475 -9.79 -2.11 13.09
N GLY A 476 -10.94 -1.46 13.18
CA GLY A 476 -11.02 -0.10 13.72
C GLY A 476 -12.44 0.46 13.69
N TRP A 477 -12.53 1.76 13.98
CA TRP A 477 -13.78 2.49 14.06
C TRP A 477 -14.06 3.33 12.82
N PHE A 478 -15.31 3.38 12.39
CA PHE A 478 -15.69 4.17 11.22
C PHE A 478 -17.12 4.70 11.35
N PRO A 479 -17.44 5.84 10.72
CA PRO A 479 -18.77 6.44 10.78
C PRO A 479 -19.81 5.67 9.94
N VAL A 480 -21.00 5.45 10.50
CA VAL A 480 -22.13 4.77 9.83
C VAL A 480 -22.53 5.44 8.52
N LEU A 481 -22.32 6.75 8.39
CA LEU A 481 -22.71 7.54 7.22
C LEU A 481 -21.96 7.16 5.92
N HIS A 482 -20.88 6.39 6.02
CA HIS A 482 -20.07 5.98 4.86
C HIS A 482 -20.40 4.58 4.35
N VAL A 483 -21.30 3.87 5.05
CA VAL A 483 -21.57 2.46 4.79
C VAL A 483 -23.07 2.16 4.71
N GLU A 484 -23.39 1.03 4.10
CA GLU A 484 -24.75 0.49 4.02
C GLU A 484 -24.78 -0.99 4.42
N ASN A 485 -25.88 -1.44 5.04
CA ASN A 485 -26.03 -2.82 5.50
C ASN A 485 -26.21 -3.81 4.34
N ILE A 486 -25.45 -4.90 4.37
CA ILE A 486 -25.63 -6.03 3.47
C ILE A 486 -26.69 -6.96 4.07
N ASN A 487 -27.93 -6.78 3.63
CA ASN A 487 -29.07 -7.54 4.15
C ASN A 487 -29.16 -8.97 3.57
N ASN A 488 -28.58 -9.22 2.39
CA ASN A 488 -28.64 -10.52 1.73
C ASN A 488 -27.73 -11.54 2.45
N PRO A 489 -28.29 -12.63 3.04
CA PRO A 489 -27.50 -13.62 3.76
C PRO A 489 -26.55 -14.42 2.85
N GLU A 490 -26.92 -14.69 1.60
CA GLU A 490 -26.05 -15.38 0.64
C GLU A 490 -24.84 -14.50 0.26
N ALA A 491 -25.05 -13.19 0.12
CA ALA A 491 -23.97 -12.24 -0.09
C ALA A 491 -23.01 -12.23 1.11
N ARG A 492 -23.55 -12.18 2.33
CA ARG A 492 -22.74 -12.25 3.57
C ARG A 492 -21.92 -13.54 3.65
N GLN A 493 -22.51 -14.68 3.29
CA GLN A 493 -21.82 -15.97 3.30
C GLN A 493 -20.70 -16.02 2.25
N ARG A 494 -20.94 -15.52 1.03
CA ARG A 494 -19.92 -15.44 -0.02
C ARG A 494 -18.73 -14.59 0.41
N ASN A 495 -18.99 -13.43 1.01
CA ASN A 495 -17.93 -12.54 1.49
C ASN A 495 -17.05 -13.22 2.56
N LEU A 496 -17.66 -13.97 3.49
CA LEU A 496 -16.91 -14.71 4.51
C LEU A 496 -16.08 -15.85 3.91
N GLN A 497 -16.65 -16.59 2.96
CA GLN A 497 -15.93 -17.66 2.26
C GLN A 497 -14.72 -17.12 1.49
N GLU A 498 -14.89 -15.99 0.81
CA GLU A 498 -13.80 -15.32 0.09
C GLU A 498 -12.72 -14.82 1.05
N ALA A 499 -13.10 -14.14 2.13
CA ALA A 499 -12.18 -13.68 3.16
C ALA A 499 -11.38 -14.84 3.79
N GLN A 500 -12.05 -15.96 4.07
CA GLN A 500 -11.42 -17.15 4.60
C GLN A 500 -10.47 -17.81 3.60
N ARG A 501 -10.85 -17.87 2.32
CA ARG A 501 -9.98 -18.35 1.25
C ARG A 501 -8.71 -17.50 1.16
N VAL A 502 -8.84 -16.18 1.23
CA VAL A 502 -7.70 -15.25 1.26
C VAL A 502 -6.84 -15.49 2.50
N LYS A 503 -7.45 -15.68 3.68
CA LYS A 503 -6.73 -15.98 4.92
C LYS A 503 -5.94 -17.29 4.84
N ILE A 504 -6.54 -18.37 4.34
CA ILE A 504 -5.88 -19.67 4.18
C ILE A 504 -4.73 -19.58 3.17
N ALA A 505 -4.94 -18.89 2.04
CA ALA A 505 -3.89 -18.68 1.05
C ALA A 505 -2.68 -17.93 1.65
N LYS A 506 -2.92 -16.92 2.51
CA LYS A 506 -1.83 -16.23 3.23
C LYS A 506 -1.07 -17.15 4.19
N LEU A 507 -1.76 -18.05 4.90
CA LEU A 507 -1.14 -18.96 5.87
C LEU A 507 -0.33 -20.10 5.22
N GLN A 508 -0.64 -20.48 3.97
CA GLN A 508 0.11 -21.50 3.24
C GLN A 508 1.41 -20.97 2.61
N LEU A 509 1.60 -19.65 2.64
CA LEU A 509 2.76 -18.93 2.10
C LEU A 509 3.76 -18.50 3.20
N VAL A 510 3.52 -18.88 4.46
CA VAL A 510 4.40 -18.69 5.62
C VAL A 510 4.86 -20.06 6.11
#